data_AF-A0A5J5VRA1-F1
#
_entry.id   AF-A0A5J5VRA1-F1
#
_cell.length_a   1.000
_cell.length_b   1.000
_cell.length_c   1.000
_cell.angle_alpha   90.00
_cell.angle_beta   90.00
_cell.angle_gamma   90.00
#
_symmetry.space_group_name_H-M   'P 1'
#
loop_
_entity.id
_entity.type
_entity.pdbx_description
1 polymer ?
#
loop_
_entity_poly.entity_id
_entity_poly.type
_entity_poly.pdbx_seq_one_letter_code
_entity_poly.pdbx_strand_id
1 'polypeptide(L)'
;MAVQLGITESANTYFIRMKKESLLTFDLKTRKEYEDTANWRIGLSRWKAVPRSGKPRLHRPSLGPAHQRLSGLPSSLPTNGASPELAYGDVIDYPSLLDACSDCDIIFHTAALVEPWLPDHSRFFSVNVGGLKNLLQAAKETKTINKIIYTSSFFAVGPTDGYIADENQIHPEKVFCTEYEKSKAAADKVALQAIAEGIPIIPVYPGVIYGPGKLTTGNVVAQLLIERFNWRLPGYIGRGNDKFSFSHVDDVVEGHIAAMEKGRIGDRYLLTGENVSFMHVFDIAAIITGTARPKFNIPLGLIEVYGWISVLFARITGKLPLISPPTVHVLRHQWAYTCDKAKMELDYRPRSLKDGLEEMLPWLKSLGVIKY
;
A
#
# COMPACT_ATOMS: atom_id res chain seq x y z
N MET A 1 7.24 -6.57 22.55
CA MET A 1 7.47 -7.06 21.17
C MET A 1 6.38 -6.48 20.26
N ALA A 2 6.73 -6.06 19.06
CA ALA A 2 5.82 -5.48 18.09
C ALA A 2 5.77 -6.37 16.84
N VAL A 3 4.58 -6.58 16.29
CA VAL A 3 4.41 -7.30 15.02
C VAL A 3 3.95 -6.33 13.96
N GLN A 4 4.70 -6.25 12.86
CA GLN A 4 4.19 -5.67 11.63
C GLN A 4 3.60 -6.79 10.76
N LEU A 5 2.31 -6.65 10.45
CA LEU A 5 1.61 -7.50 9.50
C LEU A 5 1.74 -6.83 8.13
N GLY A 6 2.67 -7.30 7.30
CA GLY A 6 2.89 -6.79 5.94
C GLY A 6 2.33 -7.75 4.89
N ILE A 7 1.65 -7.25 3.87
CA ILE A 7 1.19 -8.10 2.74
C ILE A 7 2.26 -8.22 1.67
N THR A 8 2.42 -9.45 1.21
CA THR A 8 3.00 -9.78 -0.09
C THR A 8 1.90 -10.23 -1.06
N GLU A 9 1.94 -9.72 -2.28
CA GLU A 9 1.14 -10.23 -3.41
C GLU A 9 1.40 -11.73 -3.55
N SER A 10 0.33 -12.54 -3.53
CA SER A 10 0.28 -14.01 -3.61
C SER A 10 0.48 -14.77 -2.29
N ALA A 11 -0.61 -15.38 -1.81
CA ALA A 11 -0.78 -16.55 -0.91
C ALA A 11 0.12 -16.74 0.34
N ASN A 12 1.06 -15.84 0.60
CA ASN A 12 1.99 -15.85 1.72
C ASN A 12 2.02 -14.43 2.25
N THR A 13 1.72 -14.25 3.53
CA THR A 13 1.92 -13.02 4.31
C THR A 13 3.12 -13.27 5.22
N TYR A 14 3.92 -12.24 5.48
CA TYR A 14 4.99 -12.32 6.47
C TYR A 14 4.62 -11.44 7.66
N PHE A 15 4.83 -11.96 8.84
CA PHE A 15 4.71 -11.23 10.08
C PHE A 15 6.12 -10.97 10.59
N ILE A 16 6.45 -9.69 10.77
CA ILE A 16 7.76 -9.29 11.27
C ILE A 16 7.61 -8.99 12.75
N ARG A 17 8.18 -9.82 13.59
CA ARG A 17 8.28 -9.63 15.03
C ARG A 17 9.56 -8.87 15.36
N MET A 18 9.43 -7.76 16.09
CA MET A 18 10.55 -6.93 16.51
C MET A 18 10.46 -6.56 17.98
N LYS A 19 11.60 -6.34 18.65
CA LYS A 19 11.58 -5.68 19.96
C LYS A 19 11.22 -4.20 19.78
N LYS A 20 10.50 -3.65 20.76
CA LYS A 20 10.02 -2.25 20.71
C LYS A 20 11.17 -1.25 20.53
N GLU A 21 12.31 -1.49 21.19
CA GLU A 21 13.49 -0.63 21.07
C GLU A 21 14.13 -0.66 19.66
N SER A 22 13.93 -1.74 18.91
CA SER A 22 14.51 -1.93 17.57
C SER A 22 13.75 -1.21 16.45
N LEU A 23 12.47 -0.86 16.67
CA LEU A 23 11.63 -0.14 15.71
C LEU A 23 12.16 1.28 15.44
N LEU A 24 12.55 2.00 16.49
CA LEU A 24 13.04 3.40 16.40
C LEU A 24 14.39 3.52 15.69
N THR A 25 15.14 2.42 15.58
CA THR A 25 16.48 2.42 14.96
C THR A 25 16.45 1.94 13.50
N PHE A 26 15.32 1.39 13.05
CA PHE A 26 15.17 0.82 11.71
C PHE A 26 15.03 1.89 10.62
N ASP A 27 14.45 3.05 10.96
CA ASP A 27 14.10 4.12 10.02
C ASP A 27 15.32 4.92 9.50
N LEU A 28 16.30 5.21 10.39
CA LEU A 28 17.40 6.13 10.07
C LEU A 28 18.53 5.52 9.22
N LYS A 29 18.63 4.19 9.09
CA LYS A 29 19.79 3.51 8.46
C LYS A 29 19.52 2.84 7.12
N THR A 30 18.30 2.40 6.86
CA THR A 30 17.91 1.76 5.58
C THR A 30 18.09 2.68 4.38
N ARG A 31 18.03 4.01 4.57
CA ARG A 31 18.26 5.01 3.51
C ARG A 31 19.72 5.06 3.02
N LYS A 32 20.71 4.88 3.89
CA LYS A 32 22.13 5.09 3.53
C LYS A 32 22.76 3.87 2.82
N GLU A 33 22.29 2.66 3.10
CA GLU A 33 22.82 1.43 2.46
C GLU A 33 22.17 1.10 1.11
N TYR A 34 20.97 1.65 0.84
CA TYR A 34 20.28 1.46 -0.45
C TYR A 34 20.84 2.34 -1.57
N GLU A 35 21.41 3.50 -1.24
CA GLU A 35 22.06 4.38 -2.24
C GLU A 35 23.39 3.79 -2.76
N ASP A 36 24.09 2.99 -1.95
CA ASP A 36 25.43 2.47 -2.27
C ASP A 36 25.45 1.11 -3.00
N THR A 37 24.33 0.37 -3.08
CA THR A 37 24.33 -1.03 -3.55
C THR A 37 23.81 -1.25 -4.98
N ALA A 38 23.54 -0.20 -5.74
CA ALA A 38 23.08 -0.27 -7.14
C ALA A 38 24.21 -0.60 -8.15
N ASN A 39 24.95 -1.69 -7.95
CA ASN A 39 25.86 -2.23 -8.98
C ASN A 39 26.27 -3.68 -8.72
N TRP A 40 25.49 -4.66 -9.20
CA TRP A 40 26.01 -6.03 -9.37
C TRP A 40 25.51 -6.68 -10.67
N ARG A 41 26.39 -6.71 -11.68
CA ARG A 41 26.37 -7.62 -12.84
C ARG A 41 27.10 -8.90 -12.47
N ILE A 42 26.44 -10.07 -12.47
CA ILE A 42 27.10 -11.40 -12.47
C ILE A 42 26.11 -12.38 -13.11
N GLY A 43 26.40 -13.30 -14.03
CA GLY A 43 27.64 -13.93 -14.49
C GLY A 43 27.33 -15.42 -14.69
N LEU A 44 27.38 -15.91 -15.93
CA LEU A 44 27.11 -17.30 -16.31
C LEU A 44 28.27 -18.23 -15.88
N SER A 45 27.99 -19.26 -15.09
CA SER A 45 28.88 -20.43 -15.01
C SER A 45 28.13 -21.75 -14.74
N ARG A 46 28.34 -22.65 -15.72
CA ARG A 46 27.98 -24.07 -15.86
C ARG A 46 28.10 -24.93 -14.59
N TRP A 47 27.19 -25.91 -14.46
CA TRP A 47 27.51 -27.26 -13.96
C TRP A 47 26.74 -28.35 -14.75
N LYS A 48 27.49 -29.33 -15.29
CA LYS A 48 27.10 -30.67 -15.81
C LYS A 48 27.32 -31.69 -14.67
N ALA A 49 26.81 -32.92 -14.56
CA ALA A 49 25.82 -33.83 -15.19
C ALA A 49 25.67 -35.03 -14.19
N VAL A 50 24.70 -35.94 -14.30
CA VAL A 50 24.86 -37.35 -14.78
C VAL A 50 23.55 -38.14 -14.46
N PRO A 51 23.15 -39.16 -15.24
CA PRO A 51 21.75 -39.60 -15.39
C PRO A 51 21.39 -40.89 -14.64
N ARG A 52 20.08 -41.15 -14.45
CA ARG A 52 19.56 -42.50 -14.18
C ARG A 52 18.30 -42.81 -15.00
N SER A 53 18.34 -44.02 -15.56
CA SER A 53 17.38 -44.71 -16.42
C SER A 53 16.18 -45.31 -15.67
N GLY A 54 14.99 -45.31 -16.29
CA GLY A 54 13.85 -46.14 -15.87
C GLY A 54 12.49 -45.67 -16.43
N LYS A 55 11.74 -46.57 -17.09
CA LYS A 55 10.49 -46.35 -17.84
C LYS A 55 9.27 -45.89 -17.00
N PRO A 56 8.20 -45.34 -17.63
CA PRO A 56 7.21 -44.50 -16.95
C PRO A 56 6.05 -45.30 -16.33
N ARG A 57 5.58 -44.86 -15.15
CA ARG A 57 4.25 -45.20 -14.60
C ARG A 57 3.44 -43.92 -14.44
N LEU A 58 2.21 -43.94 -14.95
CA LEU A 58 1.19 -42.91 -14.79
C LEU A 58 0.87 -42.71 -13.30
N HIS A 59 1.19 -41.53 -12.76
CA HIS A 59 0.70 -41.07 -11.47
C HIS A 59 0.16 -39.64 -11.57
N ARG A 60 -0.99 -39.45 -10.92
CA ARG A 60 -1.69 -38.17 -10.67
C ARG A 60 -0.71 -37.10 -10.18
N PRO A 61 -0.89 -35.81 -10.53
CA PRO A 61 0.00 -34.77 -10.06
C PRO A 61 -0.22 -34.53 -8.56
N SER A 62 0.75 -34.95 -7.75
CA SER A 62 0.97 -34.43 -6.41
C SER A 62 1.57 -33.02 -6.56
N LEU A 63 0.81 -32.00 -6.17
CA LEU A 63 1.32 -30.64 -6.00
C LEU A 63 2.27 -30.65 -4.79
N GLY A 64 3.58 -30.69 -5.04
CA GLY A 64 4.59 -30.41 -4.03
C GLY A 64 4.61 -28.92 -3.66
N PRO A 65 5.16 -28.55 -2.49
CA PRO A 65 5.22 -27.16 -2.06
C PRO A 65 6.12 -26.36 -3.02
N ALA A 66 5.52 -25.38 -3.67
CA ALA A 66 6.23 -24.42 -4.51
C ALA A 66 7.07 -23.50 -3.61
N HIS A 67 8.34 -23.84 -3.40
CA HIS A 67 9.34 -22.88 -2.93
C HIS A 67 9.60 -21.86 -4.04
N GLN A 68 8.77 -20.82 -4.11
CA GLN A 68 9.05 -19.65 -4.93
C GLN A 68 10.06 -18.76 -4.17
N ARG A 69 11.23 -18.56 -4.77
CA ARG A 69 12.33 -17.78 -4.18
C ARG A 69 11.94 -16.33 -3.93
N LEU A 70 12.22 -15.88 -2.71
CA LEU A 70 12.17 -14.52 -2.19
C LEU A 70 13.06 -13.57 -3.03
N SER A 71 12.46 -12.74 -3.88
CA SER A 71 13.17 -11.66 -4.59
C SER A 71 12.86 -10.26 -4.05
N GLY A 72 12.09 -10.15 -2.96
CA GLY A 72 11.58 -8.86 -2.45
C GLY A 72 11.94 -8.51 -1.00
N LEU A 73 12.62 -9.38 -0.26
CA LEU A 73 13.14 -9.05 1.08
C LEU A 73 14.67 -8.87 0.98
N PRO A 74 15.26 -7.84 1.61
CA PRO A 74 16.71 -7.74 1.69
C PRO A 74 17.27 -9.00 2.33
N SER A 75 18.37 -9.54 1.78
CA SER A 75 19.03 -10.77 2.24
C SER A 75 19.59 -10.68 3.67
N SER A 76 19.59 -9.47 4.25
CA SER A 76 19.94 -9.20 5.63
C SER A 76 19.35 -7.83 6.00
N LEU A 77 18.47 -7.79 7.01
CA LEU A 77 18.00 -6.55 7.61
C LEU A 77 19.12 -6.02 8.51
N PRO A 78 19.64 -4.79 8.31
CA PRO A 78 20.71 -4.25 9.13
C PRO A 78 20.17 -4.05 10.55
N THR A 79 20.69 -4.80 11.52
CA THR A 79 20.25 -4.69 12.91
C THR A 79 21.43 -4.51 13.85
N ASN A 80 21.42 -3.41 14.60
CA ASN A 80 22.30 -3.20 15.75
C ASN A 80 21.80 -4.08 16.92
N GLY A 81 21.98 -5.40 16.82
CA GLY A 81 21.95 -6.31 17.98
C GLY A 81 20.63 -7.01 18.32
N ALA A 82 19.54 -6.78 17.57
CA ALA A 82 18.35 -7.62 17.65
C ALA A 82 17.82 -7.87 16.24
N SER A 83 18.08 -9.07 15.71
CA SER A 83 17.52 -9.48 14.43
C SER A 83 16.00 -9.61 14.55
N PRO A 84 15.21 -9.10 13.59
CA PRO A 84 13.77 -9.33 13.56
C PRO A 84 13.51 -10.83 13.47
N GLU A 85 12.54 -11.31 14.23
CA GLU A 85 12.04 -12.66 14.11
C GLU A 85 10.99 -12.67 12.98
N LEU A 86 11.15 -13.58 12.04
CA LEU A 86 10.19 -13.76 10.96
C LEU A 86 9.21 -14.86 11.35
N ALA A 87 7.94 -14.51 11.43
CA ALA A 87 6.84 -15.46 11.52
C ALA A 87 6.11 -15.51 10.16
N TYR A 88 5.81 -16.72 9.69
CA TYR A 88 5.21 -16.95 8.38
C TYR A 88 3.72 -17.26 8.55
N GLY A 89 2.85 -16.67 7.73
CA GLY A 89 1.42 -16.96 7.80
C GLY A 89 0.58 -16.28 6.74
N ASP A 90 -0.73 -16.22 6.93
CA ASP A 90 -1.65 -15.46 6.09
C ASP A 90 -2.68 -14.78 6.98
N VAL A 91 -3.04 -13.52 6.71
CA VAL A 91 -4.09 -12.83 7.48
C VAL A 91 -5.45 -13.54 7.35
N ILE A 92 -5.68 -14.29 6.26
CA ILE A 92 -6.90 -15.09 6.12
C ILE A 92 -6.81 -16.46 6.80
N ASP A 93 -5.61 -16.89 7.21
CA ASP A 93 -5.36 -18.13 7.94
C ASP A 93 -5.26 -17.84 9.45
N TYR A 94 -6.39 -18.01 10.13
CA TYR A 94 -6.51 -17.68 11.56
C TYR A 94 -5.44 -18.31 12.46
N PRO A 95 -5.11 -19.62 12.36
CA PRO A 95 -4.08 -20.25 13.19
C PRO A 95 -2.69 -19.62 13.04
N SER A 96 -2.24 -19.33 11.81
CA SER A 96 -0.93 -18.68 11.62
C SER A 96 -0.90 -17.25 12.18
N LEU A 97 -2.01 -16.53 12.09
CA LEU A 97 -2.13 -15.18 12.64
C LEU A 97 -2.13 -15.20 14.18
N LEU A 98 -2.83 -16.15 14.79
CA LEU A 98 -2.85 -16.34 16.25
C LEU A 98 -1.45 -16.67 16.78
N ASP A 99 -0.75 -17.59 16.13
CA ASP A 99 0.63 -17.92 16.46
C ASP A 99 1.50 -16.67 16.38
N ALA A 100 1.44 -15.92 15.28
CA ALA A 100 2.22 -14.69 15.09
C ALA A 100 1.92 -13.58 16.11
N CYS A 101 0.67 -13.47 16.58
CA CYS A 101 0.28 -12.48 17.60
C CYS A 101 0.71 -12.85 19.02
N SER A 102 1.10 -14.11 19.27
CA SER A 102 1.51 -14.57 20.60
C SER A 102 2.72 -13.79 21.11
N ASP A 103 2.73 -13.48 22.41
CA ASP A 103 3.77 -12.72 23.12
C ASP A 103 4.07 -11.31 22.58
N CYS A 104 3.11 -10.73 21.86
CA CYS A 104 3.23 -9.37 21.31
C CYS A 104 2.47 -8.36 22.17
N ASP A 105 3.00 -7.13 22.23
CA ASP A 105 2.39 -6.02 22.97
C ASP A 105 1.70 -5.03 22.03
N ILE A 106 2.22 -4.90 20.80
CA ILE A 106 1.80 -3.90 19.83
C ILE A 106 1.69 -4.55 18.45
N ILE A 107 0.66 -4.21 17.70
CA ILE A 107 0.46 -4.67 16.33
C ILE A 107 0.39 -3.47 15.38
N PHE A 108 1.13 -3.51 14.28
CA PHE A 108 0.92 -2.68 13.10
C PHE A 108 0.20 -3.51 12.04
N HIS A 109 -1.11 -3.29 11.87
CA HIS A 109 -1.90 -3.98 10.86
C HIS A 109 -1.93 -3.16 9.57
N THR A 110 -0.90 -3.36 8.74
CA THR A 110 -0.74 -2.70 7.43
C THR A 110 -1.24 -3.54 6.26
N ALA A 111 -1.74 -4.74 6.56
CA ALA A 111 -2.16 -5.71 5.58
C ALA A 111 -3.43 -5.27 4.84
N ALA A 112 -3.32 -4.98 3.55
CA ALA A 112 -4.46 -4.82 2.65
C ALA A 112 -4.17 -5.28 1.21
N LEU A 113 -5.17 -5.88 0.55
CA LEU A 113 -5.16 -6.08 -0.89
C LEU A 113 -5.56 -4.77 -1.56
N VAL A 114 -4.58 -4.07 -2.13
CA VAL A 114 -4.73 -2.74 -2.72
C VAL A 114 -4.54 -2.84 -4.23
N GLU A 115 -5.64 -2.95 -4.96
CA GLU A 115 -5.64 -3.09 -6.41
C GLU A 115 -6.71 -2.21 -7.04
N PRO A 116 -6.43 -1.55 -8.19
CA PRO A 116 -7.44 -0.76 -8.90
C PRO A 116 -8.62 -1.60 -9.40
N TRP A 117 -8.37 -2.88 -9.71
CA TRP A 117 -9.37 -3.84 -10.16
C TRP A 117 -8.83 -5.27 -10.05
N LEU A 118 -9.72 -6.23 -9.76
CA LEU A 118 -9.44 -7.66 -9.81
C LEU A 118 -10.55 -8.40 -10.57
N PRO A 119 -10.28 -9.58 -11.15
CA PRO A 119 -11.35 -10.43 -11.71
C PRO A 119 -12.29 -10.96 -10.63
N ASP A 120 -11.74 -11.38 -9.49
CA ASP A 120 -12.49 -11.85 -8.31
C ASP A 120 -12.48 -10.77 -7.24
N HIS A 121 -13.60 -10.05 -7.13
CA HIS A 121 -13.77 -8.95 -6.17
C HIS A 121 -13.91 -9.42 -4.73
N SER A 122 -14.33 -10.67 -4.51
CA SER A 122 -14.51 -11.21 -3.16
C SER A 122 -13.22 -11.20 -2.35
N ARG A 123 -12.07 -11.29 -3.04
CA ARG A 123 -10.74 -11.23 -2.43
C ARG A 123 -10.47 -9.95 -1.67
N PHE A 124 -11.02 -8.80 -2.10
CA PHE A 124 -10.89 -7.55 -1.33
C PHE A 124 -11.51 -7.70 0.05
N PHE A 125 -12.70 -8.30 0.13
CA PHE A 125 -13.39 -8.53 1.41
C PHE A 125 -12.71 -9.60 2.24
N SER A 126 -12.33 -10.73 1.63
CA SER A 126 -11.65 -11.82 2.33
C SER A 126 -10.36 -11.34 3.01
N VAL A 127 -9.54 -10.56 2.29
CA VAL A 127 -8.28 -10.04 2.83
C VAL A 127 -8.52 -8.85 3.76
N ASN A 128 -9.18 -7.79 3.30
CA ASN A 128 -9.24 -6.53 4.06
C ASN A 128 -10.20 -6.61 5.25
N VAL A 129 -11.34 -7.30 5.11
CA VAL A 129 -12.34 -7.45 6.18
C VAL A 129 -12.10 -8.74 6.96
N GLY A 130 -11.91 -9.85 6.26
CA GLY A 130 -11.66 -11.16 6.90
C GLY A 130 -10.34 -11.17 7.68
N GLY A 131 -9.26 -10.65 7.08
CA GLY A 131 -7.97 -10.52 7.75
C GLY A 131 -8.01 -9.65 8.99
N LEU A 132 -8.73 -8.52 8.96
CA LEU A 132 -8.96 -7.70 10.14
C LEU A 132 -9.76 -8.46 11.21
N LYS A 133 -10.85 -9.13 10.85
CA LYS A 133 -11.65 -9.92 11.81
C LYS A 133 -10.81 -11.00 12.50
N ASN A 134 -10.00 -11.72 11.73
CA ASN A 134 -9.09 -12.72 12.27
C ASN A 134 -8.09 -12.09 13.25
N LEU A 135 -7.53 -10.92 12.90
CA LEU A 135 -6.61 -10.21 13.78
C LEU A 135 -7.26 -9.80 15.11
N LEU A 136 -8.46 -9.24 15.03
CA LEU A 136 -9.19 -8.80 16.22
C LEU A 136 -9.55 -9.98 17.11
N GLN A 137 -9.88 -11.13 16.53
CA GLN A 137 -10.07 -12.36 17.29
C GLN A 137 -8.76 -12.82 17.95
N ALA A 138 -7.65 -12.86 17.22
CA ALA A 138 -6.34 -13.25 17.75
C ALA A 138 -5.88 -12.31 18.89
N ALA A 139 -6.12 -11.01 18.75
CA ALA A 139 -5.82 -10.02 19.80
C ALA A 139 -6.68 -10.24 21.07
N LYS A 140 -7.96 -10.60 20.92
CA LYS A 140 -8.84 -10.97 22.05
C LYS A 140 -8.38 -12.25 22.75
N GLU A 141 -7.91 -13.24 21.99
CA GLU A 141 -7.49 -14.54 22.54
C GLU A 141 -6.13 -14.47 23.24
N THR A 142 -5.15 -13.77 22.66
CA THR A 142 -3.81 -13.60 23.24
C THR A 142 -3.79 -12.72 24.49
N LYS A 143 -4.65 -11.69 24.56
CA LYS A 143 -4.77 -10.75 25.69
C LYS A 143 -3.50 -9.97 26.06
N THR A 144 -2.39 -10.16 25.34
CA THR A 144 -1.13 -9.43 25.54
C THR A 144 -1.09 -8.12 24.75
N ILE A 145 -1.95 -7.98 23.73
CA ILE A 145 -1.96 -6.83 22.84
C ILE A 145 -2.53 -5.59 23.54
N ASN A 146 -1.67 -4.58 23.72
CA ASN A 146 -2.00 -3.32 24.37
C ASN A 146 -2.34 -2.20 23.36
N LYS A 147 -1.87 -2.29 22.12
CA LYS A 147 -2.19 -1.34 21.03
C LYS A 147 -2.20 -2.01 19.67
N ILE A 148 -3.16 -1.66 18.83
CA ILE A 148 -3.24 -2.04 17.41
C ILE A 148 -3.28 -0.77 16.57
N ILE A 149 -2.19 -0.47 15.87
CA ILE A 149 -2.15 0.59 14.86
C ILE A 149 -2.73 -0.01 13.59
N TYR A 150 -3.95 0.39 13.24
CA TYR A 150 -4.67 -0.15 12.09
C TYR A 150 -4.60 0.80 10.90
N THR A 151 -3.99 0.34 9.80
CA THR A 151 -3.92 1.11 8.56
C THR A 151 -5.21 0.96 7.75
N SER A 152 -6.13 1.89 7.97
CA SER A 152 -7.33 2.06 7.15
C SER A 152 -6.97 2.76 5.84
N SER A 153 -7.83 3.63 5.32
CA SER A 153 -7.57 4.43 4.10
C SER A 153 -8.51 5.61 4.07
N PHE A 154 -8.12 6.75 3.49
CA PHE A 154 -9.06 7.84 3.20
C PHE A 154 -10.30 7.37 2.40
N PHE A 155 -10.16 6.31 1.58
CA PHE A 155 -11.29 5.68 0.91
C PHE A 155 -12.34 5.12 1.87
N ALA A 156 -11.96 4.73 3.10
CA ALA A 156 -12.90 4.24 4.09
C ALA A 156 -13.82 5.34 4.63
N VAL A 157 -13.43 6.62 4.53
CA VAL A 157 -14.20 7.76 5.04
C VAL A 157 -14.99 8.48 3.94
N GLY A 158 -14.74 8.15 2.67
CA GLY A 158 -15.60 8.47 1.53
C GLY A 158 -15.39 9.88 0.96
N PRO A 159 -15.85 10.13 -0.28
CA PRO A 159 -15.54 11.35 -1.03
C PRO A 159 -16.03 12.62 -0.32
N THR A 160 -15.33 13.73 -0.55
CA THR A 160 -15.61 15.03 0.08
C THR A 160 -16.33 16.02 -0.82
N ASP A 161 -16.13 15.95 -2.14
CA ASP A 161 -16.86 16.72 -3.17
C ASP A 161 -17.20 18.18 -2.79
N GLY A 162 -16.19 19.05 -2.79
CA GLY A 162 -16.37 20.50 -2.66
C GLY A 162 -15.92 21.11 -1.33
N TYR A 163 -15.45 20.30 -0.37
CA TYR A 163 -14.82 20.77 0.87
C TYR A 163 -13.63 19.88 1.29
N ILE A 164 -12.88 20.37 2.29
CA ILE A 164 -11.80 19.63 2.94
C ILE A 164 -12.38 19.02 4.21
N ALA A 165 -12.38 17.69 4.32
CA ALA A 165 -12.94 16.96 5.46
C ALA A 165 -11.86 16.64 6.52
N ASP A 166 -12.29 16.27 7.72
CA ASP A 166 -11.44 15.84 8.84
C ASP A 166 -11.81 14.41 9.28
N GLU A 167 -11.29 13.97 10.42
CA GLU A 167 -11.55 12.64 10.98
C GLU A 167 -12.99 12.42 11.44
N ASN A 168 -13.86 13.44 11.44
CA ASN A 168 -15.28 13.29 11.74
C ASN A 168 -16.08 12.85 10.52
N GLN A 169 -15.48 12.86 9.33
CA GLN A 169 -16.11 12.37 8.11
C GLN A 169 -16.53 10.90 8.27
N ILE A 170 -17.77 10.64 7.83
CA ILE A 170 -18.34 9.31 7.73
C ILE A 170 -18.63 9.04 6.25
N HIS A 171 -18.29 7.85 5.81
CA HIS A 171 -18.58 7.42 4.44
C HIS A 171 -20.09 7.49 4.17
N PRO A 172 -20.55 8.11 3.08
CA PRO A 172 -21.98 8.24 2.81
C PRO A 172 -22.64 6.93 2.39
N GLU A 173 -21.85 5.97 1.87
CA GLU A 173 -22.23 4.59 1.49
C GLU A 173 -23.32 4.48 0.42
N LYS A 174 -23.75 5.60 -0.16
CA LYS A 174 -24.72 5.64 -1.25
C LYS A 174 -24.12 5.13 -2.56
N VAL A 175 -22.86 5.47 -2.79
CA VAL A 175 -22.09 5.12 -3.99
C VAL A 175 -20.68 4.77 -3.54
N PHE A 176 -20.14 3.69 -4.11
CA PHE A 176 -18.74 3.32 -4.00
C PHE A 176 -18.13 3.35 -5.38
N CYS A 177 -16.96 3.96 -5.52
CA CYS A 177 -16.25 4.02 -6.80
C CYS A 177 -15.56 2.71 -7.14
N THR A 178 -15.07 1.99 -6.12
CA THR A 178 -14.33 0.74 -6.28
C THR A 178 -14.75 -0.30 -5.25
N GLU A 179 -14.54 -1.59 -5.56
CA GLU A 179 -14.71 -2.66 -4.57
C GLU A 179 -13.65 -2.58 -3.45
N TYR A 180 -12.47 -2.01 -3.75
CA TYR A 180 -11.47 -1.70 -2.73
C TYR A 180 -11.99 -0.69 -1.70
N GLU A 181 -12.56 0.43 -2.15
CA GLU A 181 -13.20 1.45 -1.29
C GLU A 181 -14.29 0.83 -0.43
N LYS A 182 -15.18 0.04 -1.04
CA LYS A 182 -16.24 -0.68 -0.32
C LYS A 182 -15.69 -1.64 0.74
N SER A 183 -14.62 -2.37 0.42
CA SER A 183 -13.95 -3.27 1.38
C SER A 183 -13.30 -2.50 2.53
N LYS A 184 -12.70 -1.33 2.26
CA LYS A 184 -12.07 -0.48 3.28
C LYS A 184 -13.11 0.18 4.18
N ALA A 185 -14.23 0.67 3.64
CA ALA A 185 -15.35 1.17 4.43
C ALA A 185 -15.95 0.06 5.33
N ALA A 186 -16.10 -1.16 4.81
CA ALA A 186 -16.57 -2.30 5.59
C ALA A 186 -15.58 -2.71 6.70
N ALA A 187 -14.28 -2.72 6.42
CA ALA A 187 -13.24 -3.02 7.40
C ALA A 187 -13.16 -1.92 8.49
N ASP A 188 -13.32 -0.65 8.11
CA ASP A 188 -13.33 0.47 9.06
C ASP A 188 -14.49 0.35 10.06
N LYS A 189 -15.68 -0.03 9.61
CA LYS A 189 -16.81 -0.33 10.51
C LYS A 189 -16.49 -1.44 11.50
N VAL A 190 -15.83 -2.50 11.05
CA VAL A 190 -15.41 -3.60 11.93
C VAL A 190 -14.43 -3.09 12.99
N ALA A 191 -13.48 -2.23 12.60
CA ALA A 191 -12.54 -1.62 13.54
C ALA A 191 -13.25 -0.69 14.55
N LEU A 192 -14.17 0.16 14.09
CA LEU A 192 -14.94 1.06 14.97
C LEU A 192 -15.85 0.29 15.94
N GLN A 193 -16.47 -0.79 15.49
CA GLN A 193 -17.23 -1.68 16.37
C GLN A 193 -16.31 -2.32 17.42
N ALA A 194 -15.15 -2.81 17.01
CA ALA A 194 -14.17 -3.40 17.93
C ALA A 194 -13.63 -2.40 18.95
N ILE A 195 -13.45 -1.13 18.57
CA ILE A 195 -13.12 -0.03 19.49
C ILE A 195 -14.24 0.12 20.53
N ALA A 196 -15.49 0.13 20.11
CA ALA A 196 -16.64 0.21 21.02
C ALA A 196 -16.75 -1.01 21.96
N GLU A 197 -16.25 -2.17 21.53
CA GLU A 197 -16.11 -3.39 22.34
C GLU A 197 -14.87 -3.37 23.26
N GLY A 198 -14.06 -2.31 23.23
CA GLY A 198 -12.89 -2.12 24.11
C GLY A 198 -11.58 -2.67 23.57
N ILE A 199 -11.50 -3.07 22.29
CA ILE A 199 -10.21 -3.47 21.68
C ILE A 199 -9.34 -2.22 21.49
N PRO A 200 -8.05 -2.24 21.88
CA PRO A 200 -7.20 -1.05 21.87
C PRO A 200 -6.66 -0.70 20.48
N ILE A 201 -7.53 -0.23 19.59
CA ILE A 201 -7.20 0.12 18.20
C ILE A 201 -6.98 1.62 18.06
N ILE A 202 -5.97 2.00 17.26
CA ILE A 202 -5.70 3.37 16.81
C ILE A 202 -5.76 3.36 15.27
N PRO A 203 -6.90 3.74 14.65
CA PRO A 203 -7.03 3.79 13.21
C PRO A 203 -6.28 4.98 12.61
N VAL A 204 -5.46 4.70 11.60
CA VAL A 204 -4.78 5.72 10.78
C VAL A 204 -5.26 5.65 9.34
N TYR A 205 -5.41 6.81 8.70
CA TYR A 205 -6.01 6.97 7.37
C TYR A 205 -5.04 7.70 6.44
N PRO A 206 -4.11 6.99 5.79
CA PRO A 206 -3.27 7.57 4.75
C PRO A 206 -4.12 8.02 3.55
N GLY A 207 -3.64 9.05 2.84
CA GLY A 207 -4.18 9.47 1.54
C GLY A 207 -3.69 8.60 0.38
N VAL A 208 -3.50 9.21 -0.79
CA VAL A 208 -2.83 8.57 -1.93
C VAL A 208 -1.34 8.47 -1.63
N ILE A 209 -0.89 7.25 -1.30
CA ILE A 209 0.51 6.98 -0.97
C ILE A 209 1.39 7.03 -2.22
N TYR A 210 2.50 7.76 -2.13
CA TYR A 210 3.53 7.86 -3.16
C TYR A 210 4.93 7.92 -2.55
N GLY A 211 5.97 7.75 -3.37
CA GLY A 211 7.37 7.73 -2.94
C GLY A 211 8.10 6.47 -3.38
N PRO A 212 9.40 6.35 -3.07
CA PRO A 212 10.21 5.16 -3.33
C PRO A 212 9.69 3.90 -2.60
N GLY A 213 9.77 2.73 -3.21
CA GLY A 213 9.35 1.49 -2.54
C GLY A 213 9.20 0.29 -3.48
N LYS A 214 8.35 -0.67 -3.14
CA LYS A 214 7.99 -1.74 -4.08
C LYS A 214 6.93 -1.22 -5.06
N LEU A 215 7.22 -1.28 -6.36
CA LEU A 215 6.24 -0.96 -7.40
C LEU A 215 5.18 -2.07 -7.50
N THR A 216 3.92 -1.69 -7.32
CA THR A 216 2.73 -2.51 -7.54
C THR A 216 1.74 -1.76 -8.45
N THR A 217 0.71 -2.46 -8.90
CA THR A 217 -0.41 -1.86 -9.66
C THR A 217 -1.26 -0.92 -8.81
N GLY A 218 -1.21 -1.04 -7.47
CA GLY A 218 -1.84 -0.11 -6.54
C GLY A 218 -1.15 1.25 -6.41
N ASN A 219 0.11 1.40 -6.84
CA ASN A 219 0.83 2.68 -6.77
C ASN A 219 0.43 3.63 -7.91
N VAL A 220 -0.80 4.15 -7.87
CA VAL A 220 -1.39 4.95 -8.96
C VAL A 220 -0.52 6.13 -9.40
N VAL A 221 0.14 6.83 -8.46
CA VAL A 221 1.02 7.97 -8.79
C VAL A 221 2.22 7.50 -9.62
N ALA A 222 2.87 6.39 -9.22
CA ALA A 222 4.00 5.83 -9.93
C ALA A 222 3.59 5.36 -11.33
N GLN A 223 2.48 4.64 -11.41
CA GLN A 223 1.93 4.12 -12.66
C GLN A 223 1.60 5.25 -13.65
N LEU A 224 0.96 6.33 -13.19
CA LEU A 224 0.63 7.48 -14.04
C LEU A 224 1.88 8.23 -14.52
N LEU A 225 2.89 8.39 -13.65
CA LEU A 225 4.17 8.99 -14.06
C LEU A 225 4.89 8.09 -15.08
N ILE A 226 4.90 6.78 -14.89
CA ILE A 226 5.48 5.81 -15.84
C ILE A 226 4.80 5.93 -17.21
N GLU A 227 3.48 5.91 -17.26
CA GLU A 227 2.74 6.00 -18.52
C GLU A 227 2.93 7.36 -19.21
N ARG A 228 3.07 8.44 -18.43
CA ARG A 228 3.41 9.77 -18.96
C ARG A 228 4.79 9.77 -19.60
N PHE A 229 5.84 9.37 -18.88
CA PHE A 229 7.22 9.41 -19.39
C PHE A 229 7.48 8.40 -20.51
N ASN A 230 6.64 7.38 -20.65
CA ASN A 230 6.65 6.44 -21.79
C ASN A 230 5.71 6.86 -22.94
N TRP A 231 5.15 8.08 -22.90
CA TRP A 231 4.25 8.63 -23.93
C TRP A 231 2.95 7.86 -24.18
N ARG A 232 2.58 6.98 -23.25
CA ARG A 232 1.32 6.21 -23.29
C ARG A 232 0.14 6.99 -22.70
N LEU A 233 0.44 7.99 -21.87
CA LEU A 233 -0.50 9.00 -21.37
C LEU A 233 0.00 10.41 -21.73
N PRO A 234 -0.22 10.88 -22.97
CA PRO A 234 0.37 12.13 -23.48
C PRO A 234 -0.33 13.42 -23.01
N GLY A 235 -1.47 13.31 -22.34
CA GLY A 235 -2.31 14.44 -21.92
C GLY A 235 -2.63 14.42 -20.43
N TYR A 236 -3.18 15.52 -19.93
CA TYR A 236 -3.75 15.55 -18.58
C TYR A 236 -5.00 14.69 -18.49
N ILE A 237 -5.22 14.06 -17.34
CA ILE A 237 -6.45 13.33 -17.06
C ILE A 237 -7.52 14.31 -16.59
N GLY A 238 -8.63 14.38 -17.31
CA GLY A 238 -9.74 15.27 -16.95
C GLY A 238 -9.37 16.74 -17.10
N ARG A 239 -9.95 17.59 -16.23
CA ARG A 239 -9.78 19.06 -16.25
C ARG A 239 -9.14 19.62 -14.97
N GLY A 240 -8.63 18.76 -14.08
CA GLY A 240 -7.98 19.18 -12.84
C GLY A 240 -8.94 19.64 -11.74
N ASN A 241 -10.22 19.29 -11.87
CA ASN A 241 -11.23 19.55 -10.84
C ASN A 241 -11.17 18.52 -9.70
N ASP A 242 -10.44 17.42 -9.89
CA ASP A 242 -10.12 16.44 -8.88
C ASP A 242 -9.22 17.05 -7.80
N LYS A 243 -9.39 16.60 -6.56
CA LYS A 243 -8.48 16.91 -5.46
C LYS A 243 -8.24 15.65 -4.67
N PHE A 244 -6.99 15.30 -4.44
CA PHE A 244 -6.59 14.16 -3.64
C PHE A 244 -5.58 14.60 -2.60
N SER A 245 -5.73 14.06 -1.39
CA SER A 245 -4.69 14.13 -0.36
C SER A 245 -3.54 13.19 -0.70
N PHE A 246 -2.36 13.70 -1.04
CA PHE A 246 -1.17 12.90 -1.31
C PHE A 246 -0.34 12.73 -0.04
N SER A 247 0.16 11.51 0.21
CA SER A 247 0.92 11.18 1.42
C SER A 247 2.23 10.50 1.02
N HIS A 248 3.36 11.07 1.41
CA HIS A 248 4.64 10.41 1.13
C HIS A 248 4.77 9.16 2.01
N VAL A 249 5.29 8.06 1.46
CA VAL A 249 5.36 6.77 2.16
C VAL A 249 6.12 6.86 3.48
N ASP A 250 7.26 7.56 3.52
CA ASP A 250 8.03 7.74 4.75
C ASP A 250 7.29 8.58 5.78
N ASP A 251 6.56 9.62 5.37
CA ASP A 251 5.76 10.42 6.32
C ASP A 251 4.66 9.54 6.91
N VAL A 252 4.03 8.68 6.10
CA VAL A 252 3.04 7.72 6.59
C VAL A 252 3.68 6.77 7.60
N VAL A 253 4.89 6.26 7.36
CA VAL A 253 5.62 5.41 8.32
C VAL A 253 5.87 6.14 9.63
N GLU A 254 6.41 7.36 9.59
CA GLU A 254 6.62 8.22 10.76
C GLU A 254 5.30 8.49 11.50
N GLY A 255 4.21 8.69 10.76
CA GLY A 255 2.87 8.84 11.32
C GLY A 255 2.37 7.57 12.04
N HIS A 256 2.70 6.37 11.55
CA HIS A 256 2.40 5.12 12.26
C HIS A 256 3.20 4.99 13.55
N ILE A 257 4.50 5.30 13.51
CA ILE A 257 5.38 5.29 14.69
C ILE A 257 4.87 6.30 15.72
N ALA A 258 4.55 7.51 15.30
CA ALA A 258 3.99 8.54 16.17
C ALA A 258 2.62 8.14 16.76
N ALA A 259 1.76 7.49 15.97
CA ALA A 259 0.49 6.94 16.47
C ALA A 259 0.71 5.84 17.53
N MET A 260 1.72 4.98 17.36
CA MET A 260 2.10 4.00 18.37
C MET A 260 2.51 4.67 19.69
N GLU A 261 3.27 5.75 19.62
CA GLU A 261 3.81 6.44 20.80
C GLU A 261 2.76 7.33 21.49
N LYS A 262 2.13 8.22 20.73
CA LYS A 262 1.31 9.34 21.22
C LYS A 262 -0.19 9.18 20.94
N GLY A 263 -0.56 8.31 20.01
CA GLY A 263 -1.95 8.11 19.61
C GLY A 263 -2.83 7.59 20.76
N ARG A 264 -4.07 8.08 20.79
CA ARG A 264 -5.09 7.64 21.75
C ARG A 264 -5.91 6.48 21.18
N ILE A 265 -6.22 5.50 22.02
CA ILE A 265 -7.08 4.37 21.64
C ILE A 265 -8.46 4.90 21.26
N GLY A 266 -8.98 4.42 20.13
CA GLY A 266 -10.25 4.82 19.55
C GLY A 266 -10.21 6.09 18.71
N ASP A 267 -9.16 6.91 18.85
CA ASP A 267 -9.00 8.11 18.06
C ASP A 267 -8.55 7.78 16.63
N ARG A 268 -9.23 8.41 15.68
CA ARG A 268 -8.92 8.39 14.26
C ARG A 268 -7.88 9.46 13.95
N TYR A 269 -6.94 9.17 13.04
CA TYR A 269 -5.91 10.11 12.57
C TYR A 269 -5.73 10.05 11.05
N LEU A 270 -5.94 11.17 10.36
CA LEU A 270 -5.64 11.31 8.93
C LEU A 270 -4.14 11.57 8.73
N LEU A 271 -3.46 10.63 8.10
CA LEU A 271 -2.04 10.75 7.74
C LEU A 271 -1.93 11.24 6.29
N THR A 272 -2.50 12.42 6.05
CA THR A 272 -2.55 13.06 4.72
C THR A 272 -1.52 14.17 4.57
N GLY A 273 -1.14 14.49 3.33
CA GLY A 273 -0.29 15.64 3.00
C GLY A 273 -1.05 16.68 2.18
N GLU A 274 -0.45 17.14 1.09
CA GLU A 274 -1.04 18.18 0.25
C GLU A 274 -2.29 17.71 -0.53
N ASN A 275 -3.26 18.61 -0.63
CA ASN A 275 -4.50 18.42 -1.38
C ASN A 275 -4.40 19.06 -2.78
N VAL A 276 -4.08 18.27 -3.81
CA VAL A 276 -3.92 18.78 -5.18
C VAL A 276 -4.57 17.86 -6.22
N SER A 277 -4.63 18.30 -7.47
CA SER A 277 -5.09 17.47 -8.60
C SER A 277 -3.95 16.65 -9.20
N PHE A 278 -4.27 15.59 -9.94
CA PHE A 278 -3.27 14.86 -10.72
C PHE A 278 -2.62 15.72 -11.81
N MET A 279 -3.29 16.77 -12.29
CA MET A 279 -2.67 17.76 -13.18
C MET A 279 -1.49 18.44 -12.50
N HIS A 280 -1.64 18.82 -11.23
CA HIS A 280 -0.58 19.45 -10.47
C HIS A 280 0.62 18.52 -10.26
N VAL A 281 0.38 17.22 -10.01
CA VAL A 281 1.43 16.19 -9.96
C VAL A 281 2.24 16.17 -11.26
N PHE A 282 1.57 16.20 -12.42
CA PHE A 282 2.25 16.25 -13.72
C PHE A 282 3.02 17.55 -13.91
N ASP A 283 2.49 18.69 -13.48
CA ASP A 283 3.18 19.97 -13.57
C ASP A 283 4.46 19.99 -12.74
N ILE A 284 4.40 19.56 -11.47
CA ILE A 284 5.56 19.45 -10.59
C ILE A 284 6.59 18.50 -11.20
N ALA A 285 6.17 17.33 -11.68
CA ALA A 285 7.10 16.39 -12.30
C ALA A 285 7.76 16.96 -13.57
N ALA A 286 7.05 17.77 -14.36
CA ALA A 286 7.68 18.46 -15.51
C ALA A 286 8.74 19.47 -15.05
N ILE A 287 8.45 20.25 -14.01
CA ILE A 287 9.37 21.22 -13.42
C ILE A 287 10.64 20.53 -12.90
N ILE A 288 10.50 19.48 -12.10
CA ILE A 288 11.63 18.73 -11.50
C ILE A 288 12.52 18.13 -12.59
N THR A 289 11.91 17.55 -13.63
CA THR A 289 12.64 16.82 -14.68
C THR A 289 13.12 17.70 -15.84
N GLY A 290 12.70 18.96 -15.89
CA GLY A 290 12.98 19.85 -17.02
C GLY A 290 12.29 19.44 -18.33
N THR A 291 11.22 18.63 -18.26
CA THR A 291 10.49 18.13 -19.43
C THR A 291 9.26 18.99 -19.74
N ALA A 292 8.70 18.85 -20.95
CA ALA A 292 7.48 19.55 -21.33
C ALA A 292 6.28 19.10 -20.48
N ARG A 293 5.44 20.06 -20.10
CA ARG A 293 4.11 19.78 -19.55
C ARG A 293 3.19 19.21 -20.63
N PRO A 294 2.21 18.35 -20.29
CA PRO A 294 1.15 17.99 -21.22
C PRO A 294 0.44 19.23 -21.77
N LYS A 295 0.01 19.19 -23.04
CA LYS A 295 -0.57 20.38 -23.73
C LYS A 295 -2.08 20.35 -23.86
N PHE A 296 -2.71 19.22 -23.54
CA PHE A 296 -4.14 19.02 -23.73
C PHE A 296 -4.71 18.13 -22.62
N ASN A 297 -6.03 18.22 -22.47
CA ASN A 297 -6.82 17.48 -21.50
C ASN A 297 -7.51 16.32 -22.20
N ILE A 298 -7.41 15.11 -21.63
CA ILE A 298 -8.13 13.93 -22.08
C ILE A 298 -9.45 13.87 -21.28
N PRO A 299 -10.62 14.00 -21.92
CA PRO A 299 -11.91 13.90 -21.25
C PRO A 299 -12.06 12.56 -20.51
N LEU A 300 -12.64 12.59 -19.31
CA LEU A 300 -12.84 11.40 -18.48
C LEU A 300 -13.61 10.29 -19.20
N GLY A 301 -14.56 10.63 -20.09
CA GLY A 301 -15.29 9.65 -20.89
C GLY A 301 -14.40 8.85 -21.85
N LEU A 302 -13.34 9.45 -22.42
CA LEU A 302 -12.39 8.72 -23.28
C LEU A 302 -11.52 7.78 -22.45
N ILE A 303 -11.11 8.22 -21.26
CA ILE A 303 -10.33 7.41 -20.31
C ILE A 303 -11.18 6.23 -19.82
N GLU A 304 -12.48 6.44 -19.62
CA GLU A 304 -13.43 5.38 -19.24
C GLU A 304 -13.54 4.31 -20.32
N VAL A 305 -13.69 4.71 -21.59
CA VAL A 305 -13.69 3.77 -22.73
C VAL A 305 -12.37 3.00 -22.79
N TYR A 306 -11.24 3.69 -22.65
CA TYR A 306 -9.92 3.04 -22.58
C TYR A 306 -9.81 2.05 -21.42
N GLY A 307 -10.39 2.38 -20.25
CA GLY A 307 -10.46 1.50 -19.10
C GLY A 307 -11.26 0.22 -19.37
N TRP A 308 -12.42 0.32 -20.03
CA TRP A 308 -13.22 -0.85 -20.42
C TRP A 308 -12.47 -1.76 -21.38
N ILE A 309 -11.79 -1.18 -22.37
CA ILE A 309 -10.93 -1.94 -23.30
C ILE A 309 -9.81 -2.64 -22.52
N SER A 310 -9.16 -1.95 -21.59
CA SER A 310 -8.08 -2.51 -20.78
C SER A 310 -8.55 -3.66 -19.90
N VAL A 311 -9.73 -3.58 -19.30
CA VAL A 311 -10.34 -4.69 -18.52
C VAL A 311 -10.64 -5.90 -19.41
N LEU A 312 -11.10 -5.69 -20.65
CA LEU A 312 -11.33 -6.77 -21.59
C LEU A 312 -10.01 -7.50 -21.94
N PHE A 313 -8.94 -6.76 -22.22
CA PHE A 313 -7.62 -7.33 -22.43
C PHE A 313 -7.04 -7.98 -21.18
N ALA A 314 -7.31 -7.46 -19.98
CA ALA A 314 -6.89 -8.06 -18.72
C ALA A 314 -7.49 -9.45 -18.52
N ARG A 315 -8.77 -9.64 -18.88
CA ARG A 315 -9.43 -10.96 -18.83
C ARG A 315 -8.81 -11.99 -19.78
N ILE A 316 -8.25 -11.53 -20.91
CA ILE A 316 -7.61 -12.40 -21.91
C ILE A 316 -6.16 -12.69 -21.55
N THR A 317 -5.42 -11.67 -21.11
CA THR A 317 -3.96 -11.73 -20.90
C THR A 317 -3.56 -12.07 -19.46
N GLY A 318 -4.49 -11.99 -18.51
CA GLY A 318 -4.24 -12.15 -17.08
C GLY A 318 -3.49 -10.97 -16.43
N LYS A 319 -3.13 -9.93 -17.19
CA LYS A 319 -2.42 -8.74 -16.67
C LYS A 319 -3.43 -7.70 -16.17
N LEU A 320 -3.23 -7.18 -14.96
CA LEU A 320 -4.14 -6.18 -14.39
C LEU A 320 -4.10 -4.87 -15.18
N PRO A 321 -5.27 -4.21 -15.38
CA PRO A 321 -5.33 -2.95 -16.10
C PRO A 321 -4.83 -1.81 -15.23
N LEU A 322 -4.01 -0.93 -15.80
CA LEU A 322 -3.48 0.26 -15.11
C LEU A 322 -4.56 1.34 -14.91
N ILE A 323 -5.46 1.47 -15.88
CA ILE A 323 -6.66 2.30 -15.79
C ILE A 323 -7.86 1.38 -15.91
N SER A 324 -8.73 1.40 -14.91
CA SER A 324 -10.00 0.69 -14.91
C SER A 324 -11.17 1.69 -14.87
N PRO A 325 -12.38 1.32 -15.35
CA PRO A 325 -13.55 2.19 -15.22
C PRO A 325 -13.82 2.64 -13.77
N PRO A 326 -13.67 1.78 -12.74
CA PRO A 326 -13.71 2.20 -11.33
C PRO A 326 -12.73 3.34 -10.99
N THR A 327 -11.49 3.30 -11.50
CA THR A 327 -10.51 4.39 -11.30
C THR A 327 -11.00 5.72 -11.88
N VAL A 328 -11.71 5.69 -13.02
CA VAL A 328 -12.27 6.91 -13.61
C VAL A 328 -13.41 7.46 -12.76
N HIS A 329 -14.20 6.61 -12.11
CA HIS A 329 -15.23 7.07 -11.18
C HIS A 329 -14.61 7.78 -9.97
N VAL A 330 -13.51 7.24 -9.40
CA VAL A 330 -12.74 7.90 -8.33
C VAL A 330 -12.29 9.31 -8.75
N LEU A 331 -11.79 9.46 -9.98
CA LEU A 331 -11.32 10.75 -10.52
C LEU A 331 -12.43 11.77 -10.79
N ARG A 332 -13.71 11.37 -10.75
CA ARG A 332 -14.85 12.30 -10.84
C ARG A 332 -15.18 12.97 -9.51
N HIS A 333 -14.63 12.46 -8.40
CA HIS A 333 -14.87 12.93 -7.05
C HIS A 333 -13.65 13.64 -6.46
N GLN A 334 -13.87 14.43 -5.42
CA GLN A 334 -12.81 15.01 -4.60
C GLN A 334 -12.64 14.21 -3.30
N TRP A 335 -11.39 14.12 -2.86
CA TRP A 335 -10.90 13.33 -1.75
C TRP A 335 -9.86 14.16 -0.97
N ALA A 336 -10.31 15.33 -0.50
CA ALA A 336 -9.45 16.29 0.15
C ALA A 336 -9.67 16.29 1.67
N TYR A 337 -8.62 16.00 2.43
CA TYR A 337 -8.69 15.92 3.88
C TYR A 337 -7.60 16.75 4.55
N THR A 338 -7.88 17.22 5.75
CA THR A 338 -6.87 17.83 6.63
C THR A 338 -6.27 16.78 7.56
N CYS A 339 -5.01 17.00 7.95
CA CYS A 339 -4.28 16.21 8.94
C CYS A 339 -3.95 17.02 10.20
N ASP A 340 -4.71 18.09 10.48
CA ASP A 340 -4.40 19.02 11.58
C ASP A 340 -4.44 18.35 12.96
N LYS A 341 -5.34 17.38 13.16
CA LYS A 341 -5.35 16.57 14.38
C LYS A 341 -4.07 15.75 14.52
N ALA A 342 -3.63 15.08 13.46
CA ALA A 342 -2.36 14.32 13.47
C ALA A 342 -1.15 15.23 13.71
N LYS A 343 -1.12 16.44 13.13
CA LYS A 343 -0.06 17.43 13.42
C LYS A 343 -0.04 17.81 14.91
N MET A 344 -1.20 18.13 15.48
CA MET A 344 -1.31 18.60 16.85
C MET A 344 -1.01 17.52 17.88
N GLU A 345 -1.49 16.29 17.66
CA GLU A 345 -1.44 15.23 18.67
C GLU A 345 -0.29 14.25 18.48
N LEU A 346 0.15 14.03 17.24
CA LEU A 346 1.20 13.08 16.92
C LEU A 346 2.54 13.77 16.59
N ASP A 347 2.55 15.09 16.41
CA ASP A 347 3.67 15.86 15.79
C ASP A 347 3.94 15.36 14.36
N TYR A 348 2.89 14.98 13.64
CA TYR A 348 2.97 14.54 12.26
C TYR A 348 3.35 15.73 11.34
N ARG A 349 4.41 15.58 10.54
CA ARG A 349 4.95 16.65 9.69
C ARG A 349 5.05 16.18 8.23
N PRO A 350 3.94 16.16 7.48
CA PRO A 350 3.99 15.75 6.08
C PRO A 350 4.85 16.73 5.27
N ARG A 351 5.74 16.19 4.44
CA ARG A 351 6.55 16.97 3.50
C ARG A 351 5.70 17.49 2.34
N SER A 352 6.25 18.45 1.60
CA SER A 352 5.56 18.97 0.42
C SER A 352 5.48 17.92 -0.68
N LEU A 353 4.47 18.00 -1.55
CA LEU A 353 4.35 17.11 -2.69
C LEU A 353 5.57 17.22 -3.62
N LYS A 354 6.11 18.44 -3.74
CA LYS A 354 7.32 18.70 -4.53
C LYS A 354 8.53 17.94 -3.97
N ASP A 355 8.78 18.02 -2.68
CA ASP A 355 9.93 17.34 -2.05
C ASP A 355 9.82 15.82 -2.21
N GLY A 356 8.63 15.25 -2.00
CA GLY A 356 8.43 13.82 -2.21
C GLY A 356 8.59 13.38 -3.67
N LEU A 357 8.17 14.22 -4.64
CA LEU A 357 8.38 13.92 -6.07
C LEU A 357 9.85 14.06 -6.48
N GLU A 358 10.63 14.92 -5.82
CA GLU A 358 12.09 15.03 -6.00
C GLU A 358 12.82 13.75 -5.57
N GLU A 359 12.25 12.98 -4.63
CA GLU A 359 12.77 11.64 -4.26
C GLU A 359 12.28 10.54 -5.21
N MET A 360 10.99 10.58 -5.56
CA MET A 360 10.33 9.53 -6.34
C MET A 360 10.80 9.47 -7.80
N LEU A 361 11.00 10.62 -8.46
CA LEU A 361 11.34 10.67 -9.89
C LEU A 361 12.74 10.11 -10.19
N PRO A 362 13.80 10.46 -9.45
CA PRO A 362 15.10 9.80 -9.59
C PRO A 362 15.05 8.31 -9.30
N TRP A 363 14.28 7.88 -8.30
CA TRP A 363 14.10 6.46 -7.99
C TRP A 363 13.42 5.69 -9.13
N LEU A 364 12.34 6.21 -9.73
CA LEU A 364 11.73 5.61 -10.92
C LEU A 364 12.71 5.52 -12.10
N LYS A 365 13.56 6.54 -12.25
CA LYS A 365 14.59 6.56 -13.30
C LYS A 365 15.69 5.53 -13.03
N SER A 366 16.11 5.33 -11.78
CA SER A 366 17.13 4.34 -11.42
C SER A 366 16.65 2.90 -11.64
N LEU A 367 15.34 2.66 -11.51
CA LEU A 367 14.71 1.39 -11.90
C LEU A 367 14.62 1.18 -13.43
N GLY A 368 14.92 2.20 -14.24
CA GLY A 368 14.85 2.13 -15.69
C GLY A 368 13.43 2.10 -16.27
N VAL A 369 12.41 2.38 -15.45
CA VAL A 369 10.99 2.38 -15.88
C VAL A 369 10.54 3.71 -16.48
N ILE A 370 11.29 4.78 -16.24
CA ILE A 370 11.11 6.08 -16.91
C ILE A 370 12.42 6.62 -17.49
N LYS A 371 12.27 7.49 -18.48
CA LYS A 371 13.32 8.33 -19.06
C LYS A 371 12.77 9.74 -19.20
N TYR A 372 13.65 10.75 -19.16
CA TYR A 372 13.25 12.15 -19.34
C TYR A 372 13.21 12.51 -20.81
#